data_AF-A0A2K3J9L0-F1
#
_entry.id   AF-A0A2K3J9L0-F1
#
_cell.length_a   1.000
_cell.length_b   1.000
_cell.length_c   1.000
_cell.angle_alpha   90.00
_cell.angle_beta   90.00
_cell.angle_gamma   90.00
#
_symmetry.space_group_name_H-M   'P 1'
#
loop_
_entity.id
_entity.type
_entity.pdbx_description
1 polymer ?
#
loop_
_entity_poly.entity_id
_entity_poly.type
_entity_poly.pdbx_seq_one_letter_code
_entity_poly.pdbx_strand_id
1 'polypeptide(L)'
;MTEDDNRAIILKAVKDRVRQSEEQQRVQMIADAIGERRDRDLLDVLSSIEQERGWPETVNHLMKAQHFSYAIPIGTGSPKSKIEDLKFREMLFSVLGFRGLEPIPTTTEDLLTRMKDECSLVDASDSLRDYAESIAYDQIESGDTLFFDSSDFDIQVS
;
A
#
# COMPACT_ATOMS: atom_id res chain seq x y z
N MET A 1 0.47 9.18 -54.70
CA MET A 1 0.69 9.40 -53.26
C MET A 1 2.09 8.87 -52.97
N THR A 2 3.02 9.78 -52.73
CA THR A 2 4.48 9.58 -52.77
C THR A 2 5.01 9.04 -51.44
N GLU A 3 6.03 8.18 -51.48
CA GLU A 3 6.68 7.59 -50.29
C GLU A 3 7.11 8.62 -49.23
N ASP A 4 7.41 9.85 -49.65
CA ASP A 4 7.74 10.97 -48.76
C ASP A 4 6.58 11.40 -47.85
N ASP A 5 5.32 11.32 -48.30
CA ASP A 5 4.16 11.63 -47.45
C ASP A 5 4.00 10.57 -46.35
N ASN A 6 4.22 9.29 -46.69
CA ASN A 6 4.17 8.20 -45.71
C ASN A 6 5.29 8.33 -44.67
N ARG A 7 6.50 8.73 -45.08
CA ARG A 7 7.63 8.96 -44.17
C ARG A 7 7.36 10.14 -43.23
N ALA A 8 6.78 11.23 -43.74
CA ALA A 8 6.41 12.38 -42.92
C ALA A 8 5.31 12.05 -41.89
N ILE A 9 4.32 11.25 -42.28
CA ILE A 9 3.25 10.77 -41.38
C ILE A 9 3.82 9.89 -40.27
N ILE A 10 4.72 8.97 -40.59
CA ILE A 10 5.36 8.09 -39.60
C ILE A 10 6.22 8.90 -38.63
N LEU A 11 7.04 9.84 -39.12
CA LEU A 11 7.86 10.69 -38.26
C LEU A 11 7.02 11.56 -37.31
N LYS A 12 5.89 12.07 -37.80
CA LYS A 12 4.94 12.81 -36.97
C LYS A 12 4.32 11.92 -35.88
N ALA A 13 3.85 10.73 -36.24
CA ALA A 13 3.29 9.78 -35.29
C ALA A 13 4.30 9.33 -34.22
N VAL A 14 5.57 9.12 -34.59
CA VAL A 14 6.65 8.81 -33.65
C VAL A 14 6.89 9.99 -32.71
N LYS A 15 6.95 11.22 -33.23
CA LYS A 15 7.13 12.43 -32.40
C LYS A 15 5.99 12.63 -31.41
N ASP A 16 4.75 12.42 -31.83
CA ASP A 16 3.58 12.52 -30.96
C ASP A 16 3.59 11.43 -29.88
N ARG A 17 4.01 10.21 -30.22
CA ARG A 17 4.16 9.11 -29.25
C ARG A 17 5.30 9.35 -28.25
N VAL A 18 6.43 9.90 -28.69
CA VAL A 18 7.53 10.30 -27.79
C VAL A 18 7.05 11.37 -26.81
N ARG A 19 6.33 12.38 -27.31
CA ARG A 19 5.76 13.43 -26.46
C ARG A 19 4.76 12.88 -25.44
N GLN A 20 3.87 11.97 -25.84
CA GLN A 20 2.96 11.30 -24.91
C GLN A 20 3.71 10.49 -23.84
N SER A 21 4.78 9.81 -24.23
CA SER A 21 5.62 9.05 -23.29
C SER A 21 6.31 9.97 -22.28
N GLU A 22 6.84 11.11 -22.72
CA GLU A 22 7.44 12.11 -21.83
C GLU A 22 6.40 12.72 -20.87
N GLU A 23 5.20 13.01 -21.37
CA GLU A 23 4.09 13.52 -20.55
C GLU A 23 3.67 12.48 -19.49
N GLN A 24 3.53 11.21 -19.87
CA GLN A 24 3.24 10.12 -18.93
C GLN A 24 4.34 9.96 -17.89
N GLN A 25 5.60 10.01 -18.29
CA GLN A 25 6.73 9.92 -17.37
C GLN A 25 6.73 11.06 -16.35
N ARG A 26 6.42 12.30 -16.78
CA ARG A 26 6.31 13.43 -15.86
C ARG A 26 5.15 13.27 -14.89
N VAL A 27 3.99 12.81 -15.37
CA VAL A 27 2.82 12.54 -14.52
C VAL A 27 3.18 11.49 -13.47
N GLN A 28 3.87 10.41 -13.86
CA GLN A 28 4.33 9.38 -12.94
C GLN A 28 5.27 9.93 -11.88
N MET A 29 6.30 10.68 -12.27
CA MET A 29 7.24 11.31 -11.32
C MET A 29 6.53 12.22 -10.31
N ILE A 30 5.55 12.99 -10.76
CA ILE A 30 4.75 13.86 -9.88
C ILE A 30 3.88 13.01 -8.94
N ALA A 31 3.25 11.95 -9.46
CA ALA A 31 2.42 11.05 -8.66
C ALA A 31 3.24 10.36 -7.56
N ASP A 32 4.44 9.87 -7.91
CA ASP A 32 5.37 9.23 -6.97
C ASP A 32 5.81 10.23 -5.88
N ALA A 33 6.21 11.43 -6.27
CA ALA A 33 6.60 12.48 -5.32
C ALA A 33 5.45 12.89 -4.37
N ILE A 34 4.21 12.92 -4.86
CA ILE A 34 3.02 13.15 -4.03
C ILE A 34 2.78 11.97 -3.09
N GLY A 35 2.96 10.74 -3.56
CA GLY A 35 2.83 9.51 -2.77
C GLY A 35 3.81 9.50 -1.60
N GLU A 36 5.11 9.64 -1.87
CA GLU A 36 6.16 9.66 -0.84
C GLU A 36 5.93 10.74 0.22
N ARG A 37 5.45 11.92 -0.21
CA ARG A 37 5.15 13.01 0.71
C ARG A 37 3.96 12.68 1.61
N ARG A 38 2.91 12.06 1.07
CA ARG A 38 1.72 11.69 1.84
C ARG A 38 2.03 10.65 2.92
N ASP A 39 2.90 9.69 2.64
CA ASP A 39 3.30 8.69 3.62
C ASP A 39 4.05 9.33 4.79
N ARG A 40 4.93 10.29 4.50
CA ARG A 40 5.62 11.08 5.52
C ARG A 40 4.65 11.97 6.31
N ASP A 41 3.78 12.71 5.61
CA ASP A 41 2.80 13.59 6.24
C ASP A 41 1.87 12.77 7.16
N LEU A 42 1.50 11.55 6.78
CA LEU A 42 0.72 10.64 7.60
C LEU A 42 1.47 10.22 8.87
N LEU A 43 2.73 9.79 8.74
CA LEU A 43 3.59 9.47 9.88
C LEU A 43 3.71 10.66 10.84
N ASP A 44 3.98 11.86 10.32
CA ASP A 44 4.09 13.07 11.11
C ASP A 44 2.77 13.37 11.88
N VAL A 45 1.62 13.18 11.23
CA VAL A 45 0.30 13.34 11.88
C VAL A 45 0.08 12.30 12.96
N LEU A 46 0.40 11.02 12.71
CA LEU A 46 0.25 9.96 13.69
C LEU A 46 1.16 10.17 14.90
N SER A 47 2.43 10.53 14.68
CA SER A 47 3.37 10.86 15.74
C SER A 47 2.93 12.07 16.56
N SER A 48 2.35 13.10 15.92
CA SER A 48 1.79 14.24 16.64
C SER A 48 0.62 13.85 17.55
N ILE A 49 -0.29 13.00 17.07
CA ILE A 49 -1.44 12.52 17.87
C ILE A 49 -0.95 11.64 19.02
N GLU A 50 -0.02 10.73 18.76
CA GLU A 50 0.57 9.84 19.75
C GLU A 50 1.25 10.64 20.87
N GLN A 51 2.03 11.67 20.52
CA GLN A 51 2.70 12.52 21.50
C GLN A 51 1.71 13.29 22.39
N GLU A 52 0.59 13.73 21.84
CA GLU A 52 -0.41 14.51 22.58
C GLU A 52 -1.38 13.65 23.41
N ARG A 53 -1.76 12.47 22.91
CA ARG A 53 -2.90 11.69 23.41
C ARG A 53 -2.59 10.22 23.69
N GLY A 54 -1.41 9.75 23.31
CA GLY A 54 -0.99 8.37 23.41
C GLY A 54 -1.42 7.52 22.20
N TRP A 55 -0.77 6.36 22.10
CA TRP A 55 -1.00 5.39 21.03
C TRP A 55 -2.45 4.85 20.96
N PRO A 56 -3.13 4.50 22.07
CA PRO A 56 -4.49 3.98 21.99
C PRO A 56 -5.49 4.94 21.31
N GLU A 57 -5.31 6.25 21.49
CA GLU A 57 -6.15 7.25 20.81
C GLU A 57 -5.78 7.39 19.33
N THR A 58 -4.50 7.24 18.99
CA THR A 58 -4.03 7.16 17.60
C THR A 58 -4.70 5.99 16.87
N VAL A 59 -4.75 4.81 17.49
CA VAL A 59 -5.46 3.63 16.96
C VAL A 59 -6.97 3.90 16.82
N ASN A 60 -7.60 4.53 17.81
CA ASN A 60 -9.02 4.91 17.70
C ASN A 60 -9.28 5.85 16.49
N HIS A 61 -8.35 6.76 16.21
CA HIS A 61 -8.42 7.62 15.03
C HIS A 61 -8.28 6.81 13.73
N LEU A 62 -7.36 5.84 13.67
CA LEU A 62 -7.20 4.94 12.53
C LEU A 62 -8.46 4.08 12.29
N MET A 63 -9.06 3.51 13.35
CA MET A 63 -10.32 2.74 13.24
C MET A 63 -11.47 3.60 12.68
N LYS A 64 -11.55 4.88 13.07
CA LYS A 64 -12.53 5.82 12.51
C LYS A 64 -12.22 6.17 11.06
N ALA A 65 -10.94 6.31 10.71
CA ALA A 65 -10.48 6.67 9.37
C ALA A 65 -10.86 5.62 8.32
N GLN A 66 -10.83 4.33 8.67
CA GLN A 66 -11.28 3.24 7.79
C GLN A 66 -12.72 3.46 7.27
N HIS A 67 -13.58 4.03 8.12
CA HIS A 67 -14.99 4.27 7.82
C HIS A 67 -15.26 5.66 7.23
N PHE A 68 -14.23 6.49 7.09
CA PHE A 68 -14.37 7.86 6.65
C PHE A 68 -14.68 7.94 5.16
N SER A 69 -15.60 8.84 4.80
CA SER A 69 -15.96 9.09 3.40
C SER A 69 -15.34 10.42 2.94
N TYR A 70 -14.57 10.38 1.87
CA TYR A 70 -13.95 11.56 1.28
C TYR A 70 -14.72 12.05 0.05
N ALA A 71 -14.66 13.35 -0.19
CA ALA A 71 -15.26 13.95 -1.38
C ALA A 71 -14.38 13.65 -2.60
N ILE A 72 -14.99 13.20 -3.69
CA ILE A 72 -14.31 13.03 -4.97
C ILE A 72 -14.45 14.34 -5.76
N PRO A 73 -13.39 14.83 -6.44
CA PRO A 73 -13.52 15.95 -7.38
C PRO A 73 -14.62 15.70 -8.41
N ILE A 74 -15.18 16.78 -8.96
CA ILE A 74 -16.36 16.76 -9.86
C ILE A 74 -16.17 15.71 -10.98
N GLY A 75 -17.04 14.70 -10.98
CA GLY A 75 -17.09 13.61 -11.97
C GLY A 75 -18.47 12.97 -12.01
N THR A 76 -18.71 12.08 -12.97
CA THR A 76 -19.97 11.31 -13.07
C THR A 76 -19.95 10.17 -12.04
N GLY A 77 -20.48 10.40 -10.84
CA GLY A 77 -20.51 9.39 -9.78
C GLY A 77 -21.05 9.90 -8.44
N SER A 78 -20.99 9.05 -7.40
CA SER A 78 -21.32 9.47 -6.03
C SER A 78 -20.39 10.61 -5.59
N PRO A 79 -20.90 11.68 -4.95
CA PRO A 79 -20.09 12.81 -4.50
C PRO A 79 -19.11 12.44 -3.37
N LYS A 80 -19.28 11.25 -2.78
CA LYS A 80 -18.43 10.71 -1.72
C LYS A 80 -18.07 9.26 -1.99
N SER A 81 -16.84 8.88 -1.66
CA SER A 81 -16.39 7.49 -1.63
C SER A 81 -15.77 7.16 -0.28
N LYS A 82 -15.82 5.87 0.06
CA LYS A 82 -15.03 5.32 1.16
C LYS A 82 -13.65 4.93 0.64
N ILE A 83 -12.70 4.82 1.56
CA ILE A 83 -11.41 4.21 1.28
C ILE A 83 -11.67 2.71 1.06
N GLU A 84 -11.03 2.14 0.04
CA GLU A 84 -11.08 0.69 -0.18
C GLU A 84 -10.34 -0.04 0.94
N ASP A 85 -10.92 -1.13 1.46
CA ASP A 85 -10.35 -1.85 2.60
C ASP A 85 -8.92 -2.33 2.35
N LEU A 86 -8.63 -2.80 1.12
CA LEU A 86 -7.29 -3.23 0.72
C LEU A 86 -6.30 -2.06 0.72
N LYS A 87 -6.71 -0.89 0.22
CA LYS A 87 -5.87 0.32 0.21
C LYS A 87 -5.61 0.83 1.62
N PHE A 88 -6.62 0.75 2.49
CA PHE A 88 -6.46 1.10 3.89
C PHE A 88 -5.46 0.15 4.60
N ARG A 89 -5.54 -1.15 4.30
CA ARG A 89 -4.61 -2.15 4.82
C ARG A 89 -3.18 -1.96 4.32
N GLU A 90 -2.99 -1.70 3.03
CA GLU A 90 -1.66 -1.38 2.45
C GLU A 90 -1.03 -0.16 3.14
N MET A 91 -1.82 0.88 3.38
CA MET A 91 -1.39 2.08 4.09
C MET A 91 -0.99 1.77 5.54
N LEU A 92 -1.80 0.99 6.27
CA LEU A 92 -1.47 0.55 7.63
C LEU A 92 -0.13 -0.20 7.67
N PHE A 93 0.07 -1.13 6.74
CA PHE A 93 1.29 -1.93 6.66
C PHE A 93 2.50 -1.06 6.35
N SER A 94 2.36 -0.12 5.41
CA SER A 94 3.41 0.86 5.10
C SER A 94 3.83 1.67 6.33
N VAL A 95 2.87 2.17 7.11
CA VAL A 95 3.12 2.92 8.35
C VAL A 95 3.87 2.09 9.39
N LEU A 96 3.51 0.81 9.52
CA LEU A 96 4.12 -0.11 10.48
C LEU A 96 5.44 -0.73 9.96
N GLY A 97 5.93 -0.27 8.80
CA GLY A 97 7.18 -0.75 8.22
C GLY A 97 7.08 -2.13 7.54
N PHE A 98 5.87 -2.66 7.34
CA PHE A 98 5.62 -3.87 6.57
C PHE A 98 5.60 -3.54 5.07
N ARG A 99 6.65 -3.97 4.37
CA ARG A 99 6.82 -3.75 2.92
C ARG A 99 6.42 -4.96 2.07
N GLY A 100 5.87 -6.01 2.67
CA GLY A 100 5.41 -7.22 1.99
C GLY A 100 3.89 -7.36 2.03
N LEU A 101 3.34 -8.00 1.00
CA LEU A 101 2.01 -8.62 1.07
C LEU A 101 2.16 -9.96 1.79
N GLU A 102 2.55 -9.92 3.06
CA GLU A 102 2.54 -11.13 3.89
C GLU A 102 1.07 -11.54 4.06
N PRO A 103 0.71 -12.80 3.72
CA PRO A 103 -0.65 -13.28 3.84
C PRO A 103 -0.97 -13.47 5.32
N ILE A 104 -1.26 -12.38 6.02
CA ILE A 104 -1.78 -12.38 7.37
C ILE A 104 -3.30 -12.63 7.25
N PRO A 105 -3.83 -13.81 7.62
CA PRO A 105 -5.23 -14.17 7.42
C PRO A 105 -6.15 -13.53 8.47
N THR A 106 -5.98 -12.23 8.71
CA THR A 106 -6.60 -11.47 9.79
C THR A 106 -7.22 -10.20 9.21
N THR A 107 -8.37 -9.79 9.75
CA THR A 107 -9.04 -8.57 9.29
C THR A 107 -8.28 -7.32 9.74
N THR A 108 -8.41 -6.22 9.01
CA THR A 108 -7.74 -4.95 9.40
C THR A 108 -8.23 -4.43 10.75
N GLU A 109 -9.49 -4.67 11.11
CA GLU A 109 -10.08 -4.29 12.40
C GLU A 109 -9.47 -5.10 13.55
N ASP A 110 -9.26 -6.40 13.37
CA ASP A 110 -8.61 -7.25 14.37
C ASP A 110 -7.14 -6.83 14.58
N LEU A 111 -6.44 -6.46 13.51
CA LEU A 111 -5.07 -5.95 13.59
C LEU A 111 -5.00 -4.64 14.40
N LEU A 112 -5.89 -3.68 14.09
CA LEU A 112 -6.01 -2.45 14.85
C LEU A 112 -6.35 -2.70 16.32
N THR A 113 -7.24 -3.65 16.58
CA THR A 113 -7.64 -4.02 17.94
C THR A 113 -6.46 -4.61 18.73
N ARG A 114 -5.67 -5.50 18.12
CA ARG A 114 -4.46 -6.05 18.74
C ARG A 114 -3.46 -4.96 19.10
N MET A 115 -3.20 -4.03 18.19
CA MET A 115 -2.23 -2.96 18.41
C MET A 115 -2.70 -1.93 19.45
N LYS A 116 -3.99 -1.88 19.78
CA LYS A 116 -4.55 -0.86 20.68
C LYS A 116 -3.95 -0.91 22.08
N ASP A 117 -3.53 -2.10 22.53
CA ASP A 117 -2.99 -2.32 23.88
C ASP A 117 -1.49 -2.01 23.98
N GLU A 118 -0.85 -1.64 22.86
CA GLU A 118 0.57 -1.32 22.80
C GLU A 118 0.86 0.10 23.33
N CYS A 119 2.11 0.36 23.70
CA CYS A 119 2.50 1.64 24.29
C CYS A 119 2.83 2.73 23.26
N SER A 120 3.28 2.33 22.06
CA SER A 120 3.73 3.25 21.01
C SER A 120 3.56 2.66 19.61
N LEU A 121 3.74 3.49 18.58
CA LEU A 121 3.81 3.03 17.19
C LEU A 121 4.94 1.99 16.98
N VAL A 122 6.07 2.17 17.69
CA VAL A 122 7.21 1.25 17.60
C VAL A 122 6.85 -0.11 18.19
N ASP A 123 6.29 -0.11 19.40
CA ASP A 123 5.86 -1.35 20.08
C ASP A 123 4.78 -2.07 19.27
N ALA A 124 3.84 -1.32 18.67
CA ALA A 124 2.84 -1.89 17.78
C ALA A 124 3.42 -2.49 16.50
N SER A 125 4.45 -1.88 15.94
CA SER A 125 5.14 -2.39 14.75
C SER A 125 5.88 -3.70 15.07
N ASP A 126 6.55 -3.76 16.21
CA ASP A 126 7.27 -4.96 16.65
C ASP A 126 6.30 -6.09 17.05
N SER A 127 5.23 -5.77 17.80
CA SER A 127 4.17 -6.73 18.15
C SER A 127 3.48 -7.32 16.92
N LEU A 128 3.25 -6.51 15.88
CA LEU A 128 2.71 -7.00 14.63
C LEU A 128 3.71 -7.86 13.86
N ARG A 129 5.02 -7.53 13.91
CA ARG A 129 6.09 -8.36 13.31
C ARG A 129 6.15 -9.73 13.95
N ASP A 130 6.17 -9.79 15.27
CA ASP A 130 6.16 -11.04 16.02
C ASP A 130 4.92 -11.89 15.67
N TYR A 131 3.77 -11.23 15.50
CA TYR A 131 2.55 -11.91 15.05
C TYR A 131 2.66 -12.47 13.63
N ALA A 132 3.12 -11.67 12.68
CA ALA A 132 3.26 -12.11 11.29
C ALA A 132 4.27 -13.26 11.18
N GLU A 133 5.39 -13.16 11.90
CA GLU A 133 6.37 -14.24 12.01
C GLU A 133 5.72 -15.51 12.59
N SER A 134 4.94 -15.40 13.67
CA SER A 134 4.25 -16.57 14.26
C SER A 134 3.31 -17.27 13.27
N ILE A 135 2.56 -16.51 12.46
CA ILE A 135 1.70 -17.07 11.40
C ILE A 135 2.54 -17.78 10.34
N ALA A 136 3.65 -17.17 9.93
CA ALA A 136 4.54 -17.77 8.94
C ALA A 136 5.12 -19.09 9.45
N TYR A 137 5.54 -19.16 10.71
CA TYR A 137 5.98 -20.41 11.36
C TYR A 137 4.87 -21.46 11.35
N ASP A 138 3.66 -21.12 11.77
CA ASP A 138 2.51 -22.04 11.81
C ASP A 138 2.14 -22.57 10.41
N GLN A 139 2.22 -21.72 9.38
CA GLN A 139 1.99 -22.10 7.98
C GLN A 139 3.05 -23.09 7.48
N ILE A 140 4.32 -22.86 7.81
CA ILE A 140 5.42 -23.77 7.48
C ILE A 140 5.22 -25.12 8.17
N GLU A 141 4.89 -25.13 9.47
CA GLU A 141 4.69 -26.37 10.23
C GLU A 141 3.48 -27.17 9.77
N SER A 142 2.38 -26.49 9.43
CA SER A 142 1.15 -27.13 8.95
C SER A 142 1.26 -27.67 7.53
N GLY A 143 2.33 -27.34 6.79
CA GLY A 143 2.51 -27.71 5.40
C GLY A 143 1.50 -27.04 4.46
N ASP A 144 0.91 -25.91 4.88
CA ASP A 144 0.01 -25.12 4.05
C ASP A 144 0.82 -24.34 3.02
N THR A 145 0.95 -24.91 1.82
CA THR A 145 1.74 -24.38 0.71
C THR A 145 0.99 -23.35 -0.13
N LEU A 146 -0.17 -22.83 0.32
CA LEU A 146 -0.98 -21.87 -0.43
C LEU A 146 -0.19 -20.63 -0.91
N PHE A 147 0.91 -20.29 -0.22
CA PHE A 147 1.78 -19.16 -0.55
C PHE A 147 3.27 -19.52 -0.66
N PHE A 148 3.63 -20.80 -0.46
CA PHE A 148 5.01 -21.31 -0.57
C PHE A 148 5.00 -22.61 -1.35
N ASP A 149 5.42 -22.59 -2.61
CA ASP A 149 5.60 -23.80 -3.41
C ASP A 149 6.93 -24.45 -3.04
N SER A 150 6.88 -25.52 -2.25
CA SER A 150 8.04 -26.32 -1.87
C SER A 150 8.55 -27.22 -3.00
N SER A 151 7.82 -27.34 -4.13
CA SER A 151 8.23 -28.18 -5.26
C SER A 151 9.49 -27.68 -5.99
N ASP A 152 9.89 -26.42 -5.77
CA ASP A 152 11.16 -25.89 -6.29
C ASP A 152 12.40 -26.32 -5.46
N PHE A 153 12.24 -26.83 -4.24
CA PHE A 153 13.35 -27.28 -3.39
C PHE A 153 13.75 -28.75 -3.64
N ASP A 154 12.91 -29.54 -4.31
CA ASP A 154 13.17 -30.97 -4.59
C ASP A 154 14.10 -31.22 -5.79
N ILE A 155 14.63 -30.18 -6.44
CA ILE A 155 15.46 -30.32 -7.66
C ILE A 155 16.97 -30.45 -7.38
N GLN A 156 17.47 -30.30 -6.15
CA GLN A 156 18.92 -30.44 -5.88
C GLN A 156 19.28 -31.24 -4.62
N VAL A 157 18.88 -32.51 -4.55
CA VAL A 157 19.71 -33.55 -3.90
C VAL A 157 19.63 -34.83 -4.73
N SER A 158 20.52 -34.96 -5.71
CA SER A 158 20.87 -36.22 -6.37
C SER A 158 22.32 -36.18 -6.81
#